data_AF-A0A176WNE5-F1
#
_entry.id   AF-A0A176WNE5-F1
#
_cell.length_a   1.000
_cell.length_b   1.000
_cell.length_c   1.000
_cell.angle_alpha   90.00
_cell.angle_beta   90.00
_cell.angle_gamma   90.00
#
_symmetry.space_group_name_H-M   'P 1'
#
loop_
_entity.id
_entity.type
_entity.pdbx_description
1 polymer ?
#
loop_
_entity_poly.entity_id
_entity_poly.type
_entity_poly.pdbx_seq_one_letter_code
_entity_poly.pdbx_strand_id
1 'polypeptide(L)' 'MGTAVGLCGFCIFRNLAINPDVRINKDDRAAGVLENFSEGKSYKDHGVRMYVANRAPEIMPGLNKYFSSSK' A
#
# COMPACT_ATOMS: atom_id res chain seq x y z
N MET A 1 6.46 15.16 18.31
CA MET A 1 7.71 14.86 17.56
C MET A 1 7.89 13.36 17.31
N GLY A 2 7.92 12.50 18.33
CA GLY A 2 8.18 11.05 18.14
C GLY A 2 7.20 10.32 17.20
N THR A 3 5.92 10.68 17.22
CA THR A 3 4.89 10.08 16.34
C THR A 3 5.11 10.41 14.86
N ALA A 4 5.44 11.67 14.55
CA ALA A 4 5.68 12.11 13.18
C ALA A 4 6.96 11.47 12.60
N VAL A 5 8.04 11.43 13.39
CA VAL A 5 9.30 10.77 12.96
C VAL A 5 9.09 9.27 12.78
N GLY A 6 8.33 8.63 13.67
CA GLY A 6 7.97 7.22 13.54
C GLY A 6 7.14 6.93 12.29
N LEU A 7 6.14 7.77 11.99
CA LEU A 7 5.33 7.65 10.78
C LEU A 7 6.18 7.81 9.52
N CYS A 8 7.02 8.85 9.46
CA CYS A 8 7.90 9.08 8.32
C CYS A 8 8.88 7.91 8.11
N GLY A 9 9.49 7.41 9.19
CA GLY A 9 10.40 6.26 9.14
C GLY A 9 9.70 4.99 8.66
N PHE A 10 8.49 4.72 9.15
CA PHE A 10 7.67 3.60 8.68
C PHE A 10 7.32 3.71 7.19
N CYS A 11 6.91 4.92 6.74
CA CYS A 11 6.61 5.17 5.34
C CYS A 11 7.84 4.94 4.45
N ILE A 12 9.03 5.40 4.85
CA ILE A 12 10.27 5.20 4.09
C ILE A 12 10.63 3.72 4.05
N PHE A 13 10.63 3.03 5.19
CA PHE A 13 11.00 1.61 5.25
C PHE A 13 10.07 0.75 4.39
N ARG A 14 8.76 1.03 4.41
CA ARG A 14 7.79 0.33 3.57
C ARG A 14 8.02 0.56 2.06
N ASN A 15 8.39 1.79 1.68
CA ASN A 15 8.74 2.09 0.28
C ASN A 15 10.04 1.39 -0.13
N LEU A 16 11.02 1.32 0.77
CA LEU A 16 12.28 0.65 0.50
C LEU A 16 12.08 -0.86 0.30
N ALA A 17 11.28 -1.51 1.15
CA ALA A 17 11.19 -2.97 1.21
C ALA A 17 10.16 -3.61 0.27
N ILE A 18 9.18 -2.86 -0.24
CA ILE A 18 8.04 -3.43 -1.00
C ILE A 18 7.87 -2.78 -2.37
N ASN A 19 8.53 -1.65 -2.67
CA ASN A 19 8.42 -1.06 -4.00
C ASN A 19 9.28 -1.86 -4.99
N PRO A 20 8.69 -2.44 -6.06
CA PRO A 20 9.43 -3.24 -7.03
C PRO A 20 10.45 -2.43 -7.84
N ASP A 21 10.33 -1.10 -7.84
CA ASP A 21 11.25 -0.17 -8.49
C ASP A 21 12.49 0.14 -7.66
N VAL A 22 12.46 -0.15 -6.35
CA VAL A 22 13.55 0.17 -5.41
C VAL A 22 14.36 -1.09 -5.12
N ARG A 23 15.58 -1.13 -5.66
CA ARG A 23 16.47 -2.29 -5.57
C ARG A 23 17.53 -2.09 -4.49
N ILE A 24 17.43 -2.86 -3.40
CA ILE A 24 18.35 -2.80 -2.25
C ILE A 24 19.57 -3.71 -2.47
N ASN A 25 19.36 -4.92 -2.98
CA ASN A 25 20.44 -5.88 -3.17
C ASN A 25 21.24 -5.58 -4.45
N LYS A 26 22.55 -5.87 -4.41
CA LYS A 26 23.46 -5.62 -5.54
C LYS A 26 23.16 -6.55 -6.72
N ASP A 27 22.77 -7.79 -6.43
CA ASP A 27 22.43 -8.80 -7.45
C ASP A 27 21.19 -8.37 -8.26
N ASP A 28 20.16 -7.84 -7.57
CA ASP A 28 18.91 -7.36 -8.20
C ASP A 28 19.15 -6.09 -9.05
N ARG A 29 20.16 -5.29 -8.73
CA ARG A 29 20.55 -4.11 -9.53
C ARG A 29 21.23 -4.51 -10.85
N ALA A 30 21.96 -5.63 -10.87
CA ALA A 30 22.59 -6.15 -12.08
C ALA A 30 21.60 -6.87 -13.02
N ALA A 31 20.51 -7.41 -12.47
CA ALA A 31 19.40 -7.96 -13.23
C ALA A 31 18.61 -6.84 -13.94
N GLY A 32 19.06 -6.45 -15.13
CA GLY A 32 18.43 -5.40 -15.95
C GLY A 32 17.01 -5.72 -16.46
N VAL A 33 16.42 -6.86 -16.11
CA VAL A 33 15.09 -7.32 -16.56
C VAL A 33 14.19 -7.64 -15.36
N LEU A 34 12.94 -7.21 -15.48
CA LEU A 34 11.89 -7.16 -14.47
C LEU A 34 11.19 -8.52 -14.26
N GLU A 35 11.91 -9.64 -14.14
CA GLU A 35 11.31 -10.96 -13.81
C GLU A 35 10.84 -11.05 -12.35
N ASN A 36 10.34 -9.95 -11.80
CA ASN A 36 9.86 -9.81 -10.43
C ASN A 36 8.32 -9.77 -10.38
N PHE A 37 7.69 -10.67 -11.14
CA PHE A 37 6.23 -10.75 -11.27
C PHE A 37 5.54 -11.05 -9.93
N SER A 38 6.19 -11.82 -9.05
CA SER A 38 5.67 -12.18 -7.73
C SER A 38 5.62 -10.98 -6.78
N GLU A 39 6.68 -10.16 -6.74
CA GLU A 39 6.71 -8.94 -5.92
C GLU A 39 5.78 -7.87 -6.49
N GLY A 40 5.78 -7.66 -7.81
CA GLY A 40 4.88 -6.71 -8.47
C GLY A 40 3.40 -7.05 -8.24
N LYS A 41 3.04 -8.35 -8.25
CA LYS A 41 1.69 -8.81 -7.89
C LYS A 41 1.39 -8.51 -6.42
N SER A 42 2.32 -8.81 -5.51
CA SER A 42 2.14 -8.57 -4.07
C SER A 42 2.04 -7.09 -3.72
N TYR A 43 2.75 -6.22 -4.45
CA TYR A 43 2.65 -4.77 -4.33
C TYR A 43 1.31 -4.25 -4.84
N LYS A 44 0.87 -4.72 -6.02
CA LYS A 44 -0.41 -4.34 -6.63
C LYS A 44 -1.60 -4.76 -5.78
N ASP A 45 -1.57 -5.99 -5.25
CA ASP A 45 -2.64 -6.63 -4.50
C ASP A 45 -2.42 -6.53 -2.97
N HIS A 46 -1.94 -5.38 -2.50
CA HIS A 46 -1.78 -5.18 -1.05
C HIS A 46 -3.13 -5.27 -0.31
N GLY A 47 -3.10 -5.75 0.94
CA GLY A 47 -4.29 -6.16 1.69
C GLY A 47 -5.40 -5.11 1.80
N VAL A 48 -5.05 -3.82 1.93
CA VAL A 48 -6.05 -2.73 1.95
C VAL A 48 -6.74 -2.60 0.60
N ARG A 49 -6.04 -2.71 -0.52
CA ARG A 49 -6.66 -2.66 -1.86
C ARG A 49 -7.55 -3.86 -2.12
N MET A 50 -7.13 -5.06 -1.73
CA MET A 50 -7.97 -6.26 -1.82
C MET A 50 -9.24 -6.13 -0.95
N TYR A 51 -9.10 -5.55 0.24
CA TYR A 51 -10.22 -5.30 1.15
C TYR A 51 -11.21 -4.25 0.63
N VAL A 52 -10.70 -3.18 -0.01
CA VAL A 52 -11.51 -2.09 -0.57
C VAL A 52 -12.11 -2.46 -1.93
N ALA A 53 -11.51 -3.37 -2.70
CA ALA A 53 -11.97 -3.74 -4.04
C ALA A 53 -13.43 -4.19 -4.12
N ASN A 54 -13.94 -4.83 -3.07
CA ASN A 54 -15.32 -5.34 -2.99
C ASN A 54 -16.28 -4.40 -2.24
N ARG A 55 -15.86 -3.18 -1.92
CA ARG A 55 -16.67 -2.20 -1.17
C ARG A 55 -17.05 -1.03 -2.06
N ALA A 56 -18.20 -0.43 -1.77
CA ALA A 56 -18.57 0.84 -2.39
C ALA A 56 -17.50 1.91 -2.06
N PRO A 57 -17.15 2.77 -3.03
CA PRO A 57 -16.17 3.84 -2.84
C PRO A 57 -16.78 4.96 -1.97
N GLU A 58 -16.94 4.69 -0.69
CA GLU A 58 -17.46 5.63 0.30
C GLU A 58 -16.36 5.99 1.30
N ILE A 59 -16.11 7.28 1.48
CA ILE A 59 -15.05 7.79 2.37
C ILE A 59 -15.38 7.47 3.83
N MET A 60 -16.66 7.53 4.22
CA MET A 60 -17.11 7.28 5.59
C MET A 60 -18.47 6.56 5.60
N PRO A 61 -18.51 5.23 5.37
CA PRO A 61 -19.77 4.49 5.26
C PRO A 61 -20.62 4.55 6.54
N GLY A 62 -20.00 4.71 7.72
CA GLY A 62 -20.72 4.86 8.99
C GLY A 62 -21.49 6.18 9.10
N LEU A 63 -20.86 7.30 8.73
CA LEU A 63 -21.52 8.61 8.68
C LEU A 63 -22.54 8.66 7.55
N ASN A 64 -22.21 8.09 6.40
CA ASN A 64 -23.11 8.06 5.26
C ASN A 64 -24.41 7.31 5.61
N LYS A 65 -24.29 6.12 6.24
CA LYS A 65 -25.45 5.37 6.76
C LYS A 65 -26.23 6.11 7.84
N TYR A 66 -25.54 6.80 8.75
CA TYR A 66 -26.19 7.58 9.81
C TYR A 66 -27.08 8.68 9.23
N PHE A 67 -26.58 9.45 8.26
CA PHE A 67 -27.37 10.51 7.61
C PHE A 67 -28.39 9.99 6.60
N SER A 68 -28.12 8.86 5.92
CA SER A 68 -29.07 8.29 4.95
C SER A 68 -30.20 7.47 5.58
N SER A 69 -30.01 6.95 6.80
CA SER A 69 -31.02 6.17 7.54
C SER A 69 -31.95 7.02 8.39
N SER A 70 -31.69 8.33 8.51
CA SER A 70 -32.58 9.27 9.21
C SER A 70 -33.69 9.72 8.25
N LYS A 71 -34.78 8.95 8.22
CA LYS A 71 -36.08 9.38 7.71
C LYS A 71 -37.18 8.80 8.59
#